data_AF-M7A4Z7-F1
#
_entry.id   AF-M7A4Z7-F1
#
_cell.length_a   1.000
_cell.length_b   1.000
_cell.length_c   1.000
_cell.angle_alpha   90.00
_cell.angle_beta   90.00
_cell.angle_gamma   90.00
#
_symmetry.space_group_name_H-M   'P 1'
#
loop_
_entity.id
_entity.type
_entity.pdbx_description
1 polymer ?
#
loop_
_entity_poly.entity_id
_entity_poly.type
_entity_poly.pdbx_seq_one_letter_code
_entity_poly.pdbx_strand_id
1 'polypeptide(L)'
;MFRFQYENDVEWVRLKNFPNFYTFLSHRSVAFDSDRRQTRFEKQCKICGFYESVTGATPVFLKGISSRLDRGFYRTDLQFGSGNEKSPILIVGPQTKEELISKKFTGITFQEVNS
;
A
#
# COMPACT_ATOMS: atom_id res chain seq x y z
N MET A 1 -3.01 -2.59 26.69
CA MET A 1 -3.21 -1.81 25.45
C MET A 1 -1.88 -1.76 24.71
N PHE A 2 -1.73 -2.47 23.59
CA PHE A 2 -0.50 -2.42 22.79
C PHE A 2 -0.51 -1.14 21.96
N ARG A 3 0.26 -0.14 22.38
CA ARG A 3 0.46 1.08 21.63
C ARG A 3 1.58 0.84 20.62
N PHE A 4 1.23 0.74 19.34
CA PHE A 4 2.24 0.74 18.29
C PHE A 4 2.65 2.19 18.01
N GLN A 5 3.94 2.42 17.74
CA GLN A 5 4.46 3.75 17.41
C GLN A 5 3.99 4.26 16.03
N TYR A 6 3.14 3.52 15.32
CA TYR A 6 2.54 3.91 14.05
C TYR A 6 1.38 4.89 14.17
N GLU A 7 0.97 5.31 15.38
CA GLU A 7 -0.23 6.15 15.60
C GLU A 7 -0.25 7.45 14.75
N ASN A 8 0.91 7.95 14.31
CA ASN A 8 1.01 9.12 13.43
C ASN A 8 1.16 8.79 11.93
N ASP A 9 1.48 7.54 11.59
CA ASP A 9 1.74 7.08 10.21
C ASP A 9 0.52 6.40 9.59
N VAL A 10 -0.45 5.99 10.41
CA VAL A 10 -1.69 5.34 9.97
C VAL A 10 -2.92 5.99 10.60
N GLU A 11 -3.95 6.17 9.78
CA GLU A 11 -5.30 6.49 10.24
C GLU A 11 -6.07 5.19 10.49
N TRP A 12 -6.67 5.05 11.68
CA TRP A 12 -7.51 3.91 12.01
C TRP A 12 -8.99 4.25 11.80
N VAL A 13 -9.66 3.53 10.91
CA VAL A 13 -11.09 3.73 10.62
C VAL A 13 -11.87 2.53 11.12
N ARG A 14 -12.75 2.76 12.11
CA ARG A 14 -13.62 1.72 12.66
C ARG A 14 -14.68 1.30 11.63
N LEU A 15 -14.90 0.00 11.48
CA LEU A 15 -15.92 -0.52 10.59
C LEU A 15 -17.32 -0.38 11.23
N LYS A 16 -18.25 0.26 10.53
CA LYS A 16 -19.60 0.59 11.04
C LYS A 16 -20.36 -0.64 11.57
N ASN A 17 -20.28 -1.75 10.84
CA ASN A 17 -21.01 -2.98 11.17
C ASN A 17 -20.18 -3.98 12.00
N PHE A 18 -18.90 -3.67 12.27
CA PHE A 18 -17.96 -4.54 12.97
C PHE A 18 -17.16 -3.71 13.97
N PRO A 19 -17.73 -3.36 15.15
CA PRO A 19 -17.20 -2.32 16.04
C PRO A 19 -15.81 -2.62 16.63
N ASN A 20 -15.40 -3.90 16.64
CA ASN A 20 -14.09 -4.35 17.09
C ASN A 20 -13.06 -4.45 15.96
N PHE A 21 -13.45 -4.13 14.73
CA PHE A 21 -12.60 -4.20 13.55
C PHE A 21 -12.33 -2.81 13.00
N TYR A 22 -11.09 -2.63 12.56
CA TYR A 22 -10.61 -1.39 11.98
C TYR A 22 -9.98 -1.72 10.64
N THR A 23 -10.22 -0.87 9.66
CA THR A 23 -9.27 -0.72 8.55
C THR A 23 -8.27 0.37 8.93
N PHE A 24 -7.16 0.43 8.21
CA PHE A 24 -6.23 1.54 8.36
C PHE A 24 -5.78 2.08 7.01
N LEU A 25 -5.41 3.35 7.00
CA LEU A 25 -4.88 4.05 5.84
C LEU A 25 -3.48 4.55 6.19
N SER A 26 -2.45 4.18 5.41
CA SER A 26 -1.13 4.79 5.59
C SER A 26 -1.12 6.21 5.03
N HIS A 27 -0.58 7.15 5.80
CA HIS A 27 -0.32 8.52 5.36
C HIS A 27 0.95 8.63 4.50
N ARG A 28 1.90 7.69 4.67
CA ARG A 28 3.17 7.70 3.94
C ARG A 28 2.97 7.09 2.55
N SER A 29 3.32 7.85 1.52
CA SER A 29 3.27 7.40 0.13
C SER A 29 4.66 7.16 -0.41
N VAL A 30 4.81 6.10 -1.21
CA VAL A 30 6.02 5.82 -2.02
C VAL A 30 5.65 5.84 -3.50
N ALA A 31 6.58 6.32 -4.32
CA ALA A 31 6.37 6.39 -5.76
C ALA A 31 6.53 5.00 -6.39
N PHE A 32 5.55 4.59 -7.18
CA PHE A 32 5.62 3.35 -7.97
C PHE A 32 6.33 3.60 -9.30
N ASP A 33 7.22 2.69 -9.70
CA ASP A 33 7.90 2.75 -10.99
C ASP A 33 7.07 2.06 -12.07
N SER A 34 6.08 2.79 -12.59
CA SER A 34 5.18 2.30 -13.64
C SER A 34 5.90 2.00 -14.95
N ASP A 35 6.99 2.70 -15.24
CA ASP A 35 7.74 2.55 -16.48
C ASP A 35 8.54 1.25 -16.46
N ARG A 36 9.32 1.03 -15.38
CA ARG A 36 10.07 -0.23 -15.19
C ARG A 36 9.13 -1.42 -15.08
N ARG A 37 7.98 -1.24 -14.41
CA ARG A 37 6.97 -2.29 -14.30
C ARG A 37 6.21 -2.52 -15.62
N GLN A 38 6.20 -1.57 -16.54
CA GLN A 38 5.32 -1.59 -17.72
C GLN A 38 3.84 -1.67 -17.31
N THR A 39 3.46 -0.89 -16.30
CA THR A 39 2.07 -0.73 -15.86
C THR A 39 1.24 -0.16 -17.01
N ARG A 40 0.05 -0.73 -17.23
CA ARG A 40 -0.88 -0.28 -18.27
C ARG A 40 -1.97 0.59 -17.66
N PHE A 41 -2.23 1.71 -18.32
CA PHE A 41 -3.25 2.68 -17.96
C PHE A 41 -4.30 2.71 -19.06
N GLU A 42 -5.54 2.35 -18.73
CA GLU A 42 -6.59 2.14 -19.72
C GLU A 42 -7.80 3.05 -19.47
N LYS A 43 -8.42 3.48 -20.56
CA LYS A 43 -9.63 4.32 -20.59
C LYS A 43 -9.51 5.55 -19.70
N GLN A 44 -8.64 6.48 -20.08
CA GLN A 44 -8.50 7.76 -19.41
C GLN A 44 -9.81 8.56 -19.50
N CYS A 45 -10.30 9.04 -18.36
CA CYS A 45 -11.40 9.96 -18.30
C CYS A 45 -10.94 11.36 -18.72
N LYS A 46 -11.56 11.92 -19.76
CA LYS A 46 -11.25 13.28 -20.26
C LYS A 46 -11.67 14.40 -19.30
N ILE A 47 -12.51 14.10 -18.29
CA ILE A 47 -13.02 15.09 -17.34
C ILE A 47 -12.12 15.19 -16.11
N CYS A 48 -11.78 14.06 -15.49
CA CYS A 48 -11.02 14.03 -14.25
C CYS A 48 -9.56 13.58 -14.41
N GLY A 49 -9.15 13.15 -15.60
CA GLY A 49 -7.78 12.71 -15.91
C GLY A 49 -7.41 11.33 -15.38
N PHE A 50 -8.24 10.71 -14.53
CA PHE A 50 -8.01 9.37 -13.99
C PHE A 50 -8.29 8.26 -15.02
N TYR A 51 -7.64 7.11 -14.79
CA TYR A 51 -7.85 5.90 -15.59
C TYR A 51 -8.90 4.99 -14.94
N GLU A 52 -9.74 4.38 -15.78
CA GLU A 52 -10.70 3.38 -15.31
C GLU A 52 -9.97 2.16 -14.73
N SER A 53 -8.91 1.71 -15.43
CA SER A 53 -8.14 0.51 -15.13
C SER A 53 -6.64 0.83 -15.13
N VAL A 54 -5.95 0.35 -14.09
CA VAL A 54 -4.49 0.43 -13.94
C VAL A 54 -3.99 -0.98 -13.60
N THR A 55 -3.32 -1.64 -14.54
CA THR A 55 -2.91 -3.05 -14.43
C THR A 55 -1.40 -3.23 -14.46
N GLY A 56 -0.92 -4.30 -13.84
CA GLY A 56 0.51 -4.56 -13.66
C GLY A 56 1.04 -4.06 -12.31
N ALA A 57 0.39 -4.48 -11.21
CA ALA A 57 0.77 -4.15 -9.84
C ALA A 57 1.98 -4.96 -9.32
N THR A 58 2.07 -6.23 -9.74
CA THR A 58 3.03 -7.22 -9.19
C THR A 58 3.90 -7.81 -10.30
N PRO A 59 5.23 -7.92 -10.15
CA PRO A 59 6.03 -7.52 -8.98
C PRO A 59 6.04 -6.00 -8.78
N VAL A 60 6.22 -5.56 -7.53
CA VAL A 60 6.26 -4.14 -7.18
C VAL A 60 7.64 -3.58 -7.49
N PHE A 61 7.69 -2.43 -8.17
CA PHE A 61 8.90 -1.64 -8.37
C PHE A 61 8.67 -0.24 -7.81
N LEU A 62 9.59 0.24 -6.97
CA LEU A 62 9.55 1.59 -6.42
C LEU A 62 10.53 2.50 -7.12
N LYS A 63 10.18 3.78 -7.24
CA LYS A 63 11.00 4.82 -7.86
C LYS A 63 11.65 5.68 -6.79
N GLY A 64 12.94 5.98 -6.96
CA GLY A 64 13.66 6.92 -6.10
C GLY A 64 13.99 6.39 -4.70
N ILE A 65 14.00 5.08 -4.52
CA ILE A 65 14.36 4.43 -3.25
C ILE A 65 15.82 4.00 -3.30
N SER A 66 16.71 4.78 -2.68
CA SER A 66 18.15 4.48 -2.63
C SER A 66 18.54 3.60 -1.43
N SER A 67 17.68 3.50 -0.43
CA SER A 67 17.87 2.72 0.79
C SER A 67 16.58 2.00 1.18
N ARG A 68 16.67 0.97 2.01
CA ARG A 68 15.48 0.28 2.52
C ARG A 68 14.53 1.27 3.19
N LEU A 69 13.23 1.03 3.02
CA LEU A 69 12.21 1.81 3.71
C LEU A 69 12.38 1.66 5.23
N ASP A 70 12.26 2.78 5.94
CA ASP A 70 12.23 2.78 7.39
C ASP A 70 11.04 1.98 7.92
N ARG A 71 11.09 1.63 9.20
CA ARG A 71 9.93 1.12 9.94
C ARG A 71 8.70 1.97 9.67
N GLY A 72 7.59 1.33 9.31
CA GLY A 72 6.34 2.00 8.96
C GLY A 72 5.50 1.22 7.95
N PHE A 73 4.29 1.72 7.76
CA PHE A 73 3.39 1.33 6.68
C PHE A 73 3.40 2.41 5.61
N TYR A 74 3.36 2.01 4.35
CA TYR A 74 3.37 2.88 3.18
C TYR A 74 2.32 2.41 2.19
N ARG A 75 1.88 3.31 1.32
CA ARG A 75 1.06 2.98 0.17
C ARG A 75 1.73 3.47 -1.12
N THR A 76 1.46 2.80 -2.24
CA THR A 76 1.82 3.35 -3.55
C THR A 76 1.00 4.60 -3.85
N ASP A 77 1.60 5.54 -4.57
CA ASP A 77 0.93 6.71 -5.14
C ASP A 77 -0.10 6.33 -6.22
N LEU A 78 0.15 5.23 -6.95
CA LEU A 78 -0.80 4.62 -7.87
C LEU A 78 -1.78 3.67 -7.17
N GLN A 79 -3.02 3.65 -7.68
CA GLN A 79 -4.03 2.67 -7.30
C GLN A 79 -4.26 1.71 -8.47
N PHE A 80 -4.22 0.40 -8.19
CA PHE A 80 -4.30 -0.67 -9.17
C PHE A 80 -5.65 -1.39 -9.10
N GLY A 81 -6.08 -1.94 -10.23
CA GLY A 81 -7.40 -2.54 -10.41
C GLY A 81 -8.26 -1.74 -11.39
N SER A 82 -9.56 -2.02 -11.40
CA SER A 82 -10.53 -1.43 -12.33
C SER A 82 -11.75 -0.87 -11.61
N GLY A 83 -12.38 0.14 -12.19
CA GLY A 83 -13.59 0.75 -11.63
C GLY A 83 -13.41 1.21 -10.17
N ASN A 84 -14.34 0.80 -9.29
CA ASN A 84 -14.36 1.14 -7.87
C ASN A 84 -13.51 0.20 -6.99
N GLU A 85 -12.88 -0.81 -7.58
CA GLU A 85 -12.04 -1.78 -6.86
C GLU A 85 -10.55 -1.40 -6.89
N LYS A 86 -10.25 -0.18 -7.38
CA LYS A 86 -8.88 0.34 -7.36
C LYS A 86 -8.41 0.56 -5.92
N SER A 87 -7.22 0.06 -5.62
CA SER A 87 -6.58 0.25 -4.33
C SER A 87 -5.06 0.40 -4.48
N PRO A 88 -4.41 1.17 -3.61
CA PRO A 88 -2.95 1.21 -3.59
C PRO A 88 -2.39 -0.09 -3.02
N ILE A 89 -1.14 -0.40 -3.36
CA ILE A 89 -0.43 -1.50 -2.75
C ILE A 89 0.09 -1.06 -1.39
N LEU A 90 -0.22 -1.83 -0.35
CA LEU A 90 0.33 -1.64 0.99
C LEU A 90 1.75 -2.22 1.06
N ILE A 91 2.68 -1.42 1.55
CA ILE A 91 4.10 -1.77 1.71
C ILE A 91 4.49 -1.55 3.15
N VAL A 92 5.38 -2.38 3.68
CA VAL A 92 5.94 -2.21 5.02
C VAL A 92 7.47 -2.17 4.97
N GLY A 93 8.07 -1.39 5.88
CA GLY A 93 9.50 -1.47 6.11
C GLY A 93 9.90 -2.87 6.64
N PRO A 94 11.15 -3.33 6.41
CA PRO A 94 11.60 -4.64 6.88
C PRO A 94 11.42 -4.85 8.39
N GLN A 95 11.68 -3.81 9.20
CA GLN A 95 11.48 -3.86 10.66
C GLN A 95 10.00 -4.06 11.03
N THR A 96 9.07 -3.41 10.31
CA THR A 96 7.63 -3.59 10.53
C THR A 96 7.17 -5.00 10.13
N LYS A 97 7.73 -5.58 9.06
CA LYS A 97 7.50 -6.99 8.71
C LYS A 97 7.91 -7.92 9.86
N GLU A 98 9.10 -7.74 10.42
CA GLU A 98 9.60 -8.54 11.54
C GLU A 98 8.70 -8.42 12.78
N GLU A 99 8.25 -7.20 13.10
CA GLU A 99 7.32 -6.98 14.20
C GLU A 99 5.99 -7.71 13.98
N LEU A 100 5.38 -7.59 12.80
CA LEU A 100 4.11 -8.26 12.47
C LEU A 100 4.23 -9.79 12.57
N ILE A 101 5.35 -10.35 12.11
CA ILE A 101 5.63 -11.79 12.23
C ILE A 101 5.81 -12.18 13.70
N SER A 102 6.59 -11.42 14.49
CA SER A 102 6.82 -11.72 15.91
C SER A 102 5.54 -11.68 16.76
N LYS A 103 4.57 -10.85 16.35
CA LYS A 103 3.25 -10.74 16.97
C LYS A 103 2.26 -11.82 16.53
N LYS A 104 2.67 -12.72 15.63
CA LYS A 104 1.89 -13.87 15.14
C LYS A 104 0.55 -13.45 14.52
N PHE A 105 0.52 -12.33 13.80
CA PHE A 105 -0.64 -11.97 12.99
C PHE A 105 -0.91 -13.07 11.96
N THR A 106 -2.18 -13.48 11.84
CA THR A 106 -2.63 -14.50 10.88
C THR A 106 -3.23 -13.84 9.64
N GLY A 107 -3.26 -14.55 8.52
CA GLY A 107 -3.86 -14.05 7.27
C GLY A 107 -3.03 -12.99 6.52
N ILE A 108 -1.77 -12.79 6.89
CA ILE A 108 -0.84 -11.89 6.21
C ILE A 108 0.22 -12.67 5.44
N THR A 109 0.54 -12.21 4.23
CA THR A 109 1.66 -12.70 3.42
C THR A 109 2.50 -11.52 2.95
N PHE A 110 3.80 -11.74 2.79
CA PHE A 110 4.72 -10.71 2.35
C PHE A 110 5.38 -11.12 1.04
N GLN A 111 5.44 -10.21 0.09
CA GLN A 111 6.20 -10.34 -1.15
C GLN A 111 7.32 -9.30 -1.16
N GLU A 112 8.43 -9.63 -1.82
CA GLU A 112 9.52 -8.68 -1.96
C GLU A 112 9.15 -7.53 -2.91
N VAL A 113 9.66 -6.35 -2.57
CA VAL A 113 9.50 -5.13 -3.35
C VAL A 113 10.85 -4.79 -3.95
N ASN A 114 10.87 -4.52 -5.26
CA ASN A 114 12.07 -4.13 -5.97
C ASN A 114 12.24 -2.61 -5.88
N SER A 115 13.47 -2.17 -5.65
CA SER A 115 13.87 -0.75 -5.73
C SER A 115 14.81 -0.53 -6.91
#